data_AF-I1HBR1-F1
#
_entry.id   AF-I1HBR1-F1
#
_cell.length_a   1.000
_cell.length_b   1.000
_cell.length_c   1.000
_cell.angle_alpha   90.00
_cell.angle_beta   90.00
_cell.angle_gamma   90.00
#
_symmetry.space_group_name_H-M   'P 1'
#
loop_
_entity.id
_entity.type
_entity.pdbx_description
1 polymer ?
#
loop_
_entity_poly.entity_id
_entity_poly.type
_entity_poly.pdbx_seq_one_letter_code
_entity_poly.pdbx_strand_id
1 'polypeptide(L)'
;MAAKRLHDSYEHDEQDSDQPGQKRVHRLPSFSSVIREAMLMKQVQNVFMVLEPLLRRVVQEEIQAGLVRSPRYTERSPPETPPRAPSTEPATWKLAFKNPPQLPIFTGSKIEDCNGDPLQVILVDADTGSPCPCPQFLRVELVPLSGDFPPDGREECASAAEFAMGVVKERAGKRPLLTGDVALTMRGDGCATVGELQFTDNSSWLRCRKFRIGARVVSNGSPGRIAEAMTEAFNVRDHRGELYRKHYPPELGDDVWRLEKIGKEGAFHRKLAQHRVKTVQEFLRMLTVKPDMLRAILGDGMTDRLWEVTTSHAKKCDAGEKVYAYSGAGATIYVNSIFELVRVEFGGAECAPQQLTRPQRMYVQQLCLEAYENRHSLQEADFVPLIHAAYSSSNSLPLLQNAPPPPVALTPATPLWFLGNPDMDFQVDDELSQGMFDMTG
;
A
#
# COMPACT_ATOMS: atom_id res chain seq x y z
N MET A 1 -58.85 20.94 -14.22
CA MET A 1 -57.68 21.53 -14.91
C MET A 1 -56.94 22.40 -13.90
N ALA A 2 -55.62 22.32 -13.83
CA ALA A 2 -54.78 23.25 -13.06
C ALA A 2 -53.48 23.47 -13.85
N ALA A 3 -53.04 24.72 -13.97
CA ALA A 3 -51.99 25.10 -14.92
C ALA A 3 -50.96 26.04 -14.29
N LYS A 4 -49.69 25.86 -14.72
CA LYS A 4 -48.53 26.79 -14.60
C LYS A 4 -48.15 27.22 -13.17
N ARG A 5 -47.04 26.72 -12.62
CA ARG A 5 -45.62 27.12 -12.88
C ARG A 5 -45.30 28.58 -12.52
N LEU A 6 -44.34 28.74 -11.62
CA LEU A 6 -43.20 29.70 -11.52
C LEU A 6 -42.63 29.51 -10.08
N HIS A 7 -41.39 29.79 -9.66
CA HIS A 7 -40.02 29.93 -10.21
C HIS A 7 -39.28 30.82 -9.18
N ASP A 8 -38.14 30.34 -8.66
CA ASP A 8 -37.11 31.08 -7.88
C ASP A 8 -37.58 31.74 -6.55
N SER A 9 -36.73 32.18 -5.61
CA SER A 9 -35.28 32.45 -5.60
C SER A 9 -34.62 32.25 -4.22
N TYR A 10 -33.28 32.19 -4.19
CA TYR A 10 -32.31 32.91 -3.33
C TYR A 10 -32.90 33.93 -2.31
N GLU A 11 -32.37 34.20 -1.11
CA GLU A 11 -31.00 34.16 -0.52
C GLU A 11 -31.06 33.88 1.02
N HIS A 12 -30.00 33.34 1.66
CA HIS A 12 -29.09 34.02 2.63
C HIS A 12 -29.72 35.04 3.61
N ASP A 13 -29.56 34.80 4.92
CA ASP A 13 -28.75 35.68 5.79
C ASP A 13 -28.52 35.11 7.20
N GLU A 14 -27.41 35.53 7.82
CA GLU A 14 -26.98 35.19 9.18
C GLU A 14 -27.67 36.08 10.23
N GLN A 15 -27.96 35.56 11.43
CA GLN A 15 -27.56 36.31 12.64
C GLN A 15 -27.37 35.41 13.88
N ASP A 16 -26.45 35.86 14.71
CA ASP A 16 -25.86 35.22 15.88
C ASP A 16 -26.65 35.49 17.18
N SER A 17 -26.55 34.60 18.18
CA SER A 17 -26.74 34.96 19.60
C SER A 17 -26.12 33.92 20.55
N ASP A 18 -25.27 34.42 21.44
CA ASP A 18 -24.29 33.64 22.20
C ASP A 18 -24.80 33.20 23.60
N GLN A 19 -24.65 31.90 23.91
CA GLN A 19 -24.40 31.31 25.25
C GLN A 19 -25.40 31.49 26.44
N PRO A 20 -25.24 30.74 27.57
CA PRO A 20 -24.45 29.52 27.82
C PRO A 20 -25.19 28.36 28.54
N GLY A 21 -24.60 27.14 28.44
CA GLY A 21 -24.49 26.20 29.57
C GLY A 21 -25.69 25.32 29.97
N GLN A 22 -25.67 24.04 29.57
CA GLN A 22 -26.27 22.96 30.37
C GLN A 22 -25.64 21.58 30.12
N LYS A 23 -25.32 20.86 31.20
CA LYS A 23 -24.64 19.56 31.20
C LYS A 23 -25.50 18.48 30.52
N ARG A 24 -25.12 17.99 29.33
CA ARG A 24 -25.78 16.84 28.70
C ARG A 24 -25.21 15.51 29.19
N VAL A 25 -25.92 14.94 30.16
CA VAL A 25 -25.80 13.55 30.63
C VAL A 25 -25.90 12.57 29.45
N HIS A 26 -25.05 11.54 29.43
CA HIS A 26 -25.15 10.42 28.48
C HIS A 26 -26.58 9.84 28.45
N ARG A 27 -27.24 9.91 27.29
CA ARG A 27 -28.47 9.16 27.06
C ARG A 27 -28.14 7.79 26.47
N LEU A 28 -28.38 6.75 27.26
CA LEU A 28 -28.53 5.38 26.74
C LEU A 28 -29.66 5.37 25.68
N PRO A 29 -29.58 4.50 24.65
CA PRO A 29 -30.62 4.41 23.64
C PRO A 29 -31.96 4.03 24.30
N SER A 30 -33.01 4.80 24.00
CA SER A 30 -34.34 4.53 24.54
C SER A 30 -34.82 3.15 24.09
N PHE A 31 -35.48 2.42 24.99
CA PHE A 31 -36.07 1.11 24.71
C PHE A 31 -37.05 1.15 23.50
N SER A 32 -37.69 2.30 23.27
CA SER A 32 -38.54 2.55 22.09
C SER A 32 -37.79 2.56 20.75
N SER A 33 -36.50 2.93 20.74
CA SER A 33 -35.64 2.87 19.55
C SER A 33 -35.31 1.43 19.19
N VAL A 34 -34.91 0.63 20.19
CA VAL A 34 -34.57 -0.79 20.00
C VAL A 34 -35.80 -1.59 19.56
N ILE A 35 -36.99 -1.31 20.13
CA ILE A 35 -38.25 -1.90 19.68
C ILE A 35 -38.56 -1.51 18.22
N ARG A 36 -38.41 -0.22 17.85
CA ARG A 36 -38.66 0.23 16.47
C ARG A 36 -37.72 -0.45 15.46
N GLU A 37 -36.46 -0.62 15.81
CA GLU A 37 -35.43 -1.26 14.98
C GLU A 37 -35.69 -2.78 14.84
N ALA A 38 -36.05 -3.46 15.93
CA ALA A 38 -36.47 -4.86 15.90
C ALA A 38 -37.77 -5.07 15.11
N MET A 39 -38.73 -4.14 15.18
CA MET A 39 -39.95 -4.17 14.36
C MET A 39 -39.62 -3.95 12.88
N LEU A 40 -38.71 -3.03 12.54
CA LEU A 40 -38.25 -2.83 11.17
C LEU A 40 -37.56 -4.08 10.60
N MET A 41 -36.66 -4.71 11.35
CA MET A 41 -36.05 -5.98 10.92
C MET A 41 -37.10 -7.09 10.74
N LYS A 42 -38.08 -7.21 11.64
CA LYS A 42 -39.15 -8.20 11.51
C LYS A 42 -40.05 -7.95 10.30
N GLN A 43 -40.30 -6.68 9.92
CA GLN A 43 -41.02 -6.33 8.69
C GLN A 43 -40.20 -6.68 7.44
N VAL A 44 -38.90 -6.37 7.40
CA VAL A 44 -38.02 -6.74 6.28
C VAL A 44 -37.91 -8.26 6.12
N GLN A 45 -37.77 -9.00 7.22
CA GLN A 45 -37.76 -10.46 7.21
C GLN A 45 -39.07 -11.04 6.66
N ASN A 46 -40.22 -10.50 7.08
CA ASN A 46 -41.54 -10.89 6.56
C ASN A 46 -41.69 -10.61 5.06
N VAL A 47 -41.22 -9.45 4.58
CA VAL A 47 -41.22 -9.12 3.15
C VAL A 47 -40.35 -10.12 2.36
N PHE A 48 -39.20 -10.52 2.91
CA PHE A 48 -38.34 -11.52 2.27
C PHE A 48 -39.02 -12.90 2.19
N MET A 49 -39.68 -13.34 3.27
CA MET A 49 -40.43 -14.61 3.32
C MET A 49 -41.67 -14.63 2.41
N VAL A 50 -42.28 -13.47 2.13
CA VAL A 50 -43.43 -13.35 1.21
C VAL A 50 -43.00 -13.25 -0.25
N LEU A 51 -41.80 -12.70 -0.52
CA LEU A 51 -41.27 -12.57 -1.88
C LEU A 51 -40.52 -13.83 -2.36
N GLU A 52 -39.88 -14.61 -1.49
CA GLU A 52 -39.17 -15.84 -1.89
C GLU A 52 -40.06 -16.81 -2.71
N PRO A 53 -41.31 -17.12 -2.33
CA PRO A 53 -42.16 -18.03 -3.11
C PRO A 53 -42.56 -17.45 -4.46
N LEU A 54 -42.80 -16.15 -4.54
CA LEU A 54 -43.16 -15.45 -5.77
C LEU A 54 -41.98 -15.40 -6.75
N LEU A 55 -40.78 -15.08 -6.25
CA LEU A 55 -39.55 -15.10 -7.03
C LEU A 55 -39.20 -16.52 -7.50
N ARG A 56 -39.34 -17.54 -6.64
CA ARG A 56 -39.14 -18.95 -7.03
C ARG A 56 -40.14 -19.39 -8.09
N ARG A 57 -41.38 -18.92 -8.03
CA ARG A 57 -42.44 -19.22 -9.03
C ARG A 57 -42.16 -18.54 -10.37
N VAL A 58 -41.82 -17.25 -10.40
CA VAL A 58 -41.45 -16.53 -11.63
C VAL A 58 -40.20 -17.14 -12.28
N VAL A 59 -39.19 -17.53 -11.50
CA VAL A 59 -38.00 -18.23 -12.02
C VAL A 59 -38.36 -19.61 -12.62
N GLN A 60 -39.29 -20.36 -12.01
CA GLN A 60 -39.76 -21.62 -12.57
C GLN A 60 -40.63 -21.43 -13.83
N GLU A 61 -41.50 -20.42 -13.86
CA GLU A 61 -42.33 -20.09 -15.03
C GLU A 61 -41.47 -19.60 -16.21
N GLU A 62 -40.44 -18.78 -15.99
CA GLU A 62 -39.50 -18.37 -17.04
C GLU A 62 -38.65 -19.54 -17.57
N ILE A 63 -38.18 -20.44 -16.70
CA ILE A 63 -37.45 -21.65 -17.13
C ILE A 63 -38.35 -22.57 -17.97
N GLN A 64 -39.63 -22.73 -17.60
CA GLN A 64 -40.58 -23.53 -18.39
C GLN A 64 -41.01 -22.82 -19.69
N ALA A 65 -41.24 -21.50 -19.67
CA ALA A 65 -41.59 -20.72 -20.86
C ALA A 65 -40.44 -20.68 -21.88
N GLY A 66 -39.19 -20.62 -21.41
CA GLY A 66 -37.99 -20.73 -22.25
C GLY A 66 -37.84 -22.10 -22.92
N LEU A 67 -38.30 -23.17 -22.28
CA LEU A 67 -38.21 -24.54 -22.81
C LEU A 67 -39.28 -24.86 -23.88
N VAL A 68 -40.40 -24.13 -23.89
CA VAL A 68 -41.57 -24.43 -24.74
C VAL A 68 -41.55 -23.70 -26.11
N ARG A 69 -40.65 -22.73 -26.32
CA ARG A 69 -40.61 -21.90 -27.55
C ARG A 69 -39.58 -22.32 -28.60
N SER A 70 -39.51 -23.61 -28.93
CA SER A 70 -38.76 -24.11 -30.11
C SER A 70 -39.63 -25.03 -30.98
N PRO A 71 -40.20 -24.55 -32.09
CA PRO A 71 -41.02 -25.37 -32.98
C PRO A 71 -40.13 -26.22 -33.90
N ARG A 72 -40.19 -27.54 -33.76
CA ARG A 72 -39.60 -28.48 -34.73
C ARG A 72 -40.62 -28.90 -35.80
N TYR A 73 -40.55 -28.24 -36.95
CA TYR A 73 -40.75 -28.88 -38.26
C TYR A 73 -39.39 -29.53 -38.66
N THR A 74 -39.27 -30.64 -39.38
CA THR A 74 -40.21 -31.44 -40.18
C THR A 74 -39.81 -32.94 -40.06
N GLU A 75 -40.78 -33.86 -40.01
CA GLU A 75 -41.01 -34.87 -41.07
C GLU A 75 -40.30 -36.22 -40.83
N ARG A 76 -40.84 -37.30 -41.45
CA ARG A 76 -40.72 -38.69 -40.97
C ARG A 76 -40.08 -39.57 -42.04
N SER A 77 -39.08 -40.37 -41.70
CA SER A 77 -38.44 -41.35 -42.60
C SER A 77 -37.88 -42.55 -41.81
N PRO A 78 -37.61 -43.72 -42.47
CA PRO A 78 -37.56 -45.02 -41.80
C PRO A 78 -36.23 -45.34 -41.07
N PRO A 79 -36.17 -46.45 -40.29
CA PRO A 79 -35.04 -46.73 -39.40
C PRO A 79 -33.93 -47.56 -40.06
N GLU A 80 -32.72 -47.01 -40.13
CA GLU A 80 -31.49 -47.78 -40.37
C GLU A 80 -30.43 -47.47 -39.32
N THR A 81 -30.02 -48.50 -38.58
CA THR A 81 -28.87 -48.58 -37.65
C THR A 81 -28.79 -47.57 -36.48
N PRO A 82 -28.55 -48.02 -35.23
CA PRO A 82 -28.34 -47.10 -34.11
C PRO A 82 -27.03 -46.31 -34.28
N PRO A 83 -27.01 -44.99 -33.98
CA PRO A 83 -25.77 -44.23 -33.97
C PRO A 83 -24.79 -44.82 -32.95
N ARG A 84 -23.55 -45.03 -33.37
CA ARG A 84 -22.44 -45.42 -32.50
C ARG A 84 -22.33 -44.38 -31.37
N ALA A 85 -22.28 -44.84 -30.12
CA ALA A 85 -22.04 -43.96 -28.97
C ALA A 85 -20.75 -43.14 -29.20
N PRO A 86 -20.68 -41.88 -28.73
CA PRO A 86 -19.47 -41.06 -28.90
C PRO A 86 -18.29 -41.82 -28.29
N SER A 87 -17.29 -42.09 -29.12
CA SER A 87 -16.11 -42.83 -28.71
C SER A 87 -15.27 -41.97 -27.77
N THR A 88 -15.19 -42.37 -26.50
CA THR A 88 -14.23 -41.85 -25.53
C THR A 88 -12.84 -42.37 -25.86
N GLU A 89 -12.27 -41.92 -26.98
CA GLU A 89 -10.85 -42.10 -27.27
C GLU A 89 -10.06 -41.17 -26.33
N PRO A 90 -9.04 -41.67 -25.60
CA PRO A 90 -8.22 -40.83 -24.74
C PRO A 90 -7.51 -39.77 -25.57
N ALA A 91 -7.44 -38.54 -25.08
CA ALA A 91 -6.75 -37.47 -25.76
C ALA A 91 -5.24 -37.76 -25.76
N THR A 92 -4.61 -37.89 -26.94
CA THR A 92 -3.16 -38.12 -27.05
C THR A 92 -2.35 -36.89 -26.64
N TRP A 93 -2.94 -35.70 -26.72
CA TRP A 93 -2.31 -34.43 -26.37
C TRP A 93 -3.23 -33.58 -25.50
N LYS A 94 -2.62 -32.73 -24.67
CA LYS A 94 -3.32 -31.73 -23.86
C LYS A 94 -2.59 -30.39 -23.93
N LEU A 95 -3.34 -29.30 -23.77
CA LEU A 95 -2.76 -27.99 -23.54
C LEU A 95 -2.32 -27.88 -22.07
N ALA A 96 -1.27 -27.10 -21.81
CA ALA A 96 -0.86 -26.71 -20.47
C ALA A 96 -0.38 -25.26 -20.42
N PHE A 97 -0.48 -24.61 -19.27
CA PHE A 97 0.24 -23.37 -18.99
C PHE A 97 1.63 -23.75 -18.48
N LYS A 98 2.68 -23.28 -19.15
CA LYS A 98 4.07 -23.65 -18.83
C LYS A 98 4.47 -23.21 -17.42
N ASN A 99 4.06 -22.00 -17.04
CA ASN A 99 4.28 -21.40 -15.73
C ASN A 99 2.93 -20.82 -15.23
N PRO A 100 2.69 -20.79 -13.91
CA PRO A 100 1.50 -20.15 -13.35
C PRO A 100 1.55 -18.62 -13.50
N PRO A 101 0.41 -17.92 -13.53
CA PRO A 101 0.38 -16.46 -13.60
C PRO A 101 0.90 -15.80 -12.32
N GLN A 102 1.55 -14.64 -12.46
CA GLN A 102 1.99 -13.82 -11.33
C GLN A 102 0.78 -13.32 -10.53
N LEU A 103 0.87 -13.34 -9.20
CA LEU A 103 -0.16 -12.82 -8.31
C LEU A 103 0.39 -11.71 -7.41
N PRO A 104 -0.41 -10.68 -7.07
CA PRO A 104 -1.83 -10.50 -7.38
C PRO A 104 -2.10 -9.90 -8.77
N ILE A 105 -3.19 -10.31 -9.42
CA ILE A 105 -3.67 -9.73 -10.68
C ILE A 105 -4.67 -8.60 -10.40
N PHE A 106 -4.52 -7.49 -11.12
CA PHE A 106 -5.46 -6.37 -11.11
C PHE A 106 -6.16 -6.19 -12.47
N THR A 107 -7.37 -5.62 -12.46
CA THR A 107 -8.16 -5.36 -13.69
C THR A 107 -7.47 -4.38 -14.63
N GLY A 108 -7.30 -4.72 -15.91
CA GLY A 108 -6.62 -3.88 -16.89
C GLY A 108 -5.10 -3.86 -16.77
N SER A 109 -4.53 -4.61 -15.82
CA SER A 109 -3.10 -4.91 -15.80
C SER A 109 -2.84 -6.13 -16.70
N LYS A 110 -1.70 -6.12 -17.40
CA LYS A 110 -1.18 -7.25 -18.15
C LYS A 110 -0.96 -8.46 -17.23
N ILE A 111 -1.28 -9.65 -17.71
CA ILE A 111 -1.06 -10.91 -16.98
C ILE A 111 0.22 -11.56 -17.49
N GLU A 112 1.21 -11.62 -16.61
CA GLU A 112 2.52 -12.25 -16.83
C GLU A 112 2.61 -13.55 -16.00
N ASP A 113 3.62 -14.36 -16.27
CA ASP A 113 3.92 -15.56 -15.49
C ASP A 113 4.67 -15.22 -14.19
N CYS A 114 4.85 -16.22 -13.31
CA CYS A 114 5.50 -16.04 -12.01
C CYS A 114 6.95 -15.48 -12.06
N ASN A 115 7.62 -15.52 -13.21
CA ASN A 115 8.97 -14.99 -13.44
C ASN A 115 8.96 -13.54 -13.95
N GLY A 116 7.78 -13.01 -14.34
CA GLY A 116 7.63 -11.75 -15.05
C GLY A 116 7.76 -11.88 -16.58
N ASP A 117 7.75 -13.11 -17.10
CA ASP A 117 7.74 -13.37 -18.54
C ASP A 117 6.30 -13.41 -19.09
N PRO A 118 6.07 -13.19 -20.40
CA PRO A 118 4.76 -13.37 -21.01
C PRO A 118 4.23 -14.80 -20.81
N LEU A 119 2.95 -14.96 -20.47
CA LEU A 119 2.33 -16.27 -20.28
C LEU A 119 2.52 -17.16 -21.53
N GLN A 120 2.80 -18.45 -21.32
CA GLN A 120 2.98 -19.41 -22.41
C GLN A 120 2.00 -20.58 -22.27
N VAL A 121 1.23 -20.83 -23.32
CA VAL A 121 0.47 -22.07 -23.51
C VAL A 121 1.32 -23.02 -24.35
N ILE A 122 1.44 -24.26 -23.90
CA ILE A 122 2.21 -25.31 -24.59
C ILE A 122 1.32 -26.52 -24.88
N LEU A 123 1.66 -27.24 -25.94
CA LEU A 123 1.16 -28.59 -26.19
C LEU A 123 2.05 -29.58 -25.43
N VAL A 124 1.43 -30.49 -24.68
CA VAL A 124 2.14 -31.60 -24.03
C VAL A 124 1.49 -32.93 -24.42
N ASP A 125 2.32 -33.96 -24.47
CA ASP A 125 1.90 -35.35 -24.58
C ASP A 125 1.10 -35.75 -23.33
N ALA A 126 -0.04 -36.43 -23.51
CA ALA A 126 -0.98 -36.65 -22.42
C ALA A 126 -0.46 -37.65 -21.37
N ASP A 127 0.24 -38.69 -21.83
CA ASP A 127 0.77 -39.79 -21.03
C ASP A 127 2.05 -39.41 -20.28
N THR A 128 2.97 -38.71 -20.96
CA THR A 128 4.28 -38.32 -20.39
C THR A 128 4.28 -36.92 -19.75
N GLY A 129 3.31 -36.07 -20.08
CA GLY A 129 3.30 -34.66 -19.68
C GLY A 129 4.42 -33.82 -20.31
N SER A 130 5.18 -34.37 -21.25
CA SER A 130 6.34 -33.70 -21.86
C SER A 130 5.92 -32.73 -22.98
N PRO A 131 6.57 -31.56 -23.12
CA PRO A 131 6.31 -30.64 -24.24
C PRO A 131 6.54 -31.32 -25.58
N CYS A 132 5.57 -31.23 -26.48
CA CYS A 132 5.63 -31.89 -27.79
C CYS A 132 5.44 -30.90 -28.95
N PRO A 133 6.18 -31.09 -30.06
CA PRO A 133 6.05 -30.22 -31.23
C PRO A 133 4.66 -30.36 -31.85
N CYS A 134 4.14 -29.25 -32.40
CA CYS A 134 2.83 -29.27 -33.02
C CYS A 134 2.95 -29.58 -34.53
N PRO A 135 2.45 -30.73 -35.03
CA PRO A 135 2.63 -31.16 -36.42
C PRO A 135 1.83 -30.33 -37.44
N GLN A 136 0.94 -29.46 -36.97
CA GLN A 136 0.11 -28.58 -37.79
C GLN A 136 -0.07 -27.22 -37.10
N PHE A 137 -0.75 -26.27 -37.73
CA PHE A 137 -1.15 -25.04 -37.03
C PHE A 137 -2.38 -25.31 -36.15
N LEU A 138 -2.38 -24.80 -34.93
CA LEU A 138 -3.54 -24.84 -34.03
C LEU A 138 -3.95 -23.42 -33.63
N ARG A 139 -5.26 -23.18 -33.58
CA ARG A 139 -5.86 -21.97 -33.01
C ARG A 139 -6.30 -22.28 -31.59
N VAL A 140 -5.71 -21.58 -30.63
CA VAL A 140 -6.02 -21.72 -29.20
C VAL A 140 -6.78 -20.47 -28.75
N GLU A 141 -7.90 -20.65 -28.07
CA GLU A 141 -8.68 -19.56 -27.47
C GLU A 141 -8.50 -19.59 -25.96
N LEU A 142 -8.21 -18.42 -25.38
CA LEU A 142 -8.20 -18.19 -23.94
C LEU A 142 -9.56 -17.70 -23.48
N VAL A 143 -10.11 -18.35 -22.47
CA VAL A 143 -11.44 -18.05 -21.93
C VAL A 143 -11.39 -17.88 -20.40
N PRO A 144 -12.17 -16.95 -19.82
CA PRO A 144 -12.29 -16.84 -18.38
C PRO A 144 -13.20 -17.97 -17.86
N LEU A 145 -12.70 -18.73 -16.88
CA LEU A 145 -13.44 -19.80 -16.20
C LEU A 145 -13.77 -19.38 -14.76
N SER A 146 -14.83 -19.96 -14.19
CA SER A 146 -15.14 -19.80 -12.76
C SER A 146 -14.05 -20.42 -11.89
N GLY A 147 -13.68 -19.77 -10.77
CA GLY A 147 -12.71 -20.33 -9.83
C GLY A 147 -13.12 -21.68 -9.20
N ASP A 148 -14.43 -21.94 -9.08
CA ASP A 148 -15.00 -23.19 -8.56
C ASP A 148 -15.16 -24.27 -9.66
N PHE A 149 -14.70 -24.02 -10.89
CA PHE A 149 -14.72 -24.99 -11.97
C PHE A 149 -13.38 -25.75 -12.05
N PRO A 150 -13.38 -27.07 -12.31
CA PRO A 150 -14.54 -27.97 -12.30
C PRO A 150 -15.04 -28.24 -10.87
N PRO A 151 -16.34 -28.53 -10.66
CA PRO A 151 -16.98 -28.53 -9.35
C PRO A 151 -16.50 -29.63 -8.39
N ASP A 152 -15.87 -30.66 -8.93
CA ASP A 152 -15.24 -31.81 -8.25
C ASP A 152 -13.71 -31.65 -8.11
N GLY A 153 -13.14 -30.52 -8.54
CA GLY A 153 -11.75 -30.14 -8.24
C GLY A 153 -10.66 -30.87 -9.03
N ARG A 154 -11.00 -31.64 -10.07
CA ARG A 154 -10.02 -32.29 -10.97
C ARG A 154 -9.30 -31.28 -11.87
N GLU A 155 -8.17 -31.69 -12.43
CA GLU A 155 -7.34 -30.84 -13.30
C GLU A 155 -7.76 -30.85 -14.78
N GLU A 156 -8.40 -31.92 -15.26
CA GLU A 156 -8.76 -32.11 -16.68
C GLU A 156 -10.29 -32.20 -16.91
N CYS A 157 -10.79 -31.57 -17.97
CA CYS A 157 -12.19 -31.68 -18.37
C CYS A 157 -12.47 -32.98 -19.13
N ALA A 158 -13.56 -33.67 -18.76
CA ALA A 158 -13.97 -34.93 -19.39
C ALA A 158 -14.52 -34.72 -20.81
N SER A 159 -14.97 -33.50 -21.14
CA SER A 159 -15.38 -33.13 -22.50
C SER A 159 -15.29 -31.62 -22.77
N ALA A 160 -15.20 -31.24 -24.05
CA ALA A 160 -15.27 -29.86 -24.48
C ALA A 160 -16.61 -29.18 -24.15
N ALA A 161 -17.71 -29.95 -24.14
CA ALA A 161 -19.02 -29.46 -23.74
C ALA A 161 -19.05 -29.07 -22.25
N GLU A 162 -18.38 -29.84 -21.40
CA GLU A 162 -18.21 -29.52 -19.99
C GLU A 162 -17.32 -28.29 -19.77
N PHE A 163 -16.17 -28.22 -20.46
CA PHE A 163 -15.31 -27.04 -20.41
C PHE A 163 -16.08 -25.76 -20.79
N ALA A 164 -16.95 -25.84 -21.80
CA ALA A 164 -17.80 -24.72 -22.21
C ALA A 164 -18.82 -24.27 -21.12
N MET A 165 -19.24 -25.15 -20.21
CA MET A 165 -20.09 -24.79 -19.06
C MET A 165 -19.34 -23.98 -17.99
N GLY A 166 -18.02 -24.15 -17.89
CA GLY A 166 -17.17 -23.41 -16.94
C GLY A 166 -16.91 -21.95 -17.34
N VAL A 167 -17.18 -21.58 -18.60
CA VAL A 167 -16.86 -20.25 -19.16
C VAL A 167 -17.79 -19.17 -18.60
N VAL A 168 -17.18 -18.15 -18.00
CA VAL A 168 -17.89 -17.03 -17.38
C VAL A 168 -18.04 -15.90 -18.38
N LYS A 169 -19.27 -15.44 -18.60
CA LYS A 169 -19.54 -14.23 -19.38
C LYS A 169 -19.43 -12.97 -18.52
N GLU A 170 -19.11 -11.87 -19.18
CA GLU A 170 -19.15 -10.53 -18.59
C GLU A 170 -20.54 -10.15 -18.06
N ARG A 171 -20.58 -9.16 -17.16
CA ARG A 171 -21.85 -8.58 -16.69
C ARG A 171 -22.53 -7.82 -17.83
N ALA A 172 -23.86 -7.81 -17.85
CA ALA A 172 -24.65 -7.14 -18.89
C ALA A 172 -24.19 -5.68 -19.11
N GLY A 173 -23.89 -5.33 -20.37
CA GLY A 173 -23.40 -4.00 -20.76
C GLY A 173 -21.92 -3.72 -20.44
N LYS A 174 -21.11 -4.73 -20.09
CA LYS A 174 -19.65 -4.62 -19.95
C LYS A 174 -18.92 -5.07 -21.22
N ARG A 175 -17.62 -4.80 -21.26
CA ARG A 175 -16.67 -5.36 -22.24
C ARG A 175 -16.46 -6.86 -21.95
N PRO A 176 -16.00 -7.66 -22.93
CA PRO A 176 -15.60 -9.04 -22.70
C PRO A 176 -14.65 -9.17 -21.51
N LEU A 177 -14.89 -10.18 -20.67
CA LEU A 177 -14.22 -10.30 -19.37
C LEU A 177 -12.69 -10.51 -19.47
N LEU A 178 -12.23 -11.17 -20.55
CA LEU A 178 -10.83 -11.14 -21.00
C LEU A 178 -10.71 -10.31 -22.29
N THR A 179 -9.63 -9.54 -22.40
CA THR A 179 -9.29 -8.73 -23.59
C THR A 179 -7.82 -8.83 -23.95
N GLY A 180 -7.52 -8.56 -25.22
CA GLY A 180 -6.19 -8.64 -25.82
C GLY A 180 -6.01 -9.95 -26.58
N ASP A 181 -4.91 -10.67 -26.34
CA ASP A 181 -4.50 -11.91 -27.00
C ASP A 181 -5.31 -13.14 -26.54
N VAL A 182 -6.63 -13.04 -26.69
CA VAL A 182 -7.57 -14.13 -26.38
C VAL A 182 -7.63 -15.22 -27.45
N ALA A 183 -7.03 -14.98 -28.63
CA ALA A 183 -6.98 -15.92 -29.73
C ALA A 183 -5.55 -16.06 -30.26
N LEU A 184 -4.90 -17.17 -29.92
CA LEU A 184 -3.50 -17.46 -30.19
C LEU A 184 -3.36 -18.41 -31.40
N THR A 185 -2.19 -18.39 -32.03
CA THR A 185 -1.80 -19.37 -33.05
C THR A 185 -0.54 -20.10 -32.62
N MET A 186 -0.63 -21.41 -32.47
CA MET A 186 0.48 -22.32 -32.12
C MET A 186 0.99 -23.02 -33.38
N ARG A 187 2.32 -23.15 -33.54
CA ARG A 187 2.96 -23.73 -34.73
C ARG A 187 4.30 -24.38 -34.41
N GLY A 188 4.58 -25.56 -34.96
CA GLY A 188 5.95 -26.12 -35.01
C GLY A 188 6.48 -26.58 -33.66
N ASP A 189 6.94 -25.66 -32.82
CA ASP A 189 7.52 -25.96 -31.50
C ASP A 189 6.49 -26.38 -30.44
N GLY A 190 5.20 -26.18 -30.71
CA GLY A 190 4.14 -26.48 -29.76
C GLY A 190 3.97 -25.43 -28.66
N CYS A 191 4.47 -24.21 -28.87
CA CYS A 191 4.31 -23.08 -27.96
C CYS A 191 3.45 -21.96 -28.56
N ALA A 192 2.66 -21.30 -27.72
CA ALA A 192 1.96 -20.06 -28.02
C ALA A 192 2.20 -19.07 -26.87
N THR A 193 2.88 -17.97 -27.18
CA THR A 193 3.12 -16.89 -26.22
C THR A 193 1.95 -15.91 -26.23
N VAL A 194 1.52 -15.51 -25.04
CA VAL A 194 0.43 -14.56 -24.80
C VAL A 194 1.06 -13.19 -24.53
N GLY A 195 0.96 -12.27 -25.48
CA GLY A 195 1.61 -10.96 -25.39
C GLY A 195 0.88 -10.03 -24.43
N GLU A 196 -0.38 -9.70 -24.74
CA GLU A 196 -1.21 -8.78 -23.97
C GLU A 196 -2.52 -9.45 -23.56
N LEU A 197 -2.62 -10.01 -22.36
CA LEU A 197 -3.89 -10.53 -21.81
C LEU A 197 -4.26 -9.78 -20.53
N GLN A 198 -5.53 -9.39 -20.41
CA GLN A 198 -6.02 -8.59 -19.28
C GLN A 198 -7.45 -8.97 -18.89
N PHE A 199 -7.79 -8.92 -17.60
CA PHE A 199 -9.18 -8.98 -17.12
C PHE A 199 -9.80 -7.59 -17.06
N THR A 200 -11.02 -7.41 -17.59
CA THR A 200 -11.70 -6.10 -17.58
C THR A 200 -12.56 -5.83 -16.35
N ASP A 201 -12.84 -6.85 -15.55
CA ASP A 201 -13.69 -6.77 -14.35
C ASP A 201 -13.09 -7.62 -13.23
N ASN A 202 -13.31 -7.21 -11.98
CA ASN A 202 -12.74 -7.88 -10.81
C ASN A 202 -13.52 -9.17 -10.52
N SER A 203 -12.94 -10.10 -9.76
CA SER A 203 -13.59 -11.40 -9.51
C SER A 203 -14.62 -11.36 -8.37
N SER A 204 -14.79 -10.24 -7.65
CA SER A 204 -15.57 -10.21 -6.40
C SER A 204 -17.08 -10.35 -6.57
N TRP A 205 -17.61 -10.18 -7.78
CA TRP A 205 -19.04 -10.35 -8.09
C TRP A 205 -19.44 -11.82 -8.31
N LEU A 206 -18.47 -12.74 -8.46
CA LEU A 206 -18.75 -14.17 -8.48
C LEU A 206 -18.90 -14.70 -7.05
N ARG A 207 -19.74 -15.71 -6.88
CA ARG A 207 -19.90 -16.47 -5.62
C ARG A 207 -18.56 -16.98 -5.07
N CYS A 208 -17.72 -17.54 -5.95
CA CYS A 208 -16.38 -18.05 -5.64
C CYS A 208 -15.32 -16.97 -5.40
N ARG A 209 -15.61 -15.73 -5.79
CA ARG A 209 -14.70 -14.57 -5.80
C ARG A 209 -13.40 -14.78 -6.58
N LYS A 210 -13.30 -15.78 -7.45
CA LYS A 210 -12.09 -16.19 -8.17
C LYS A 210 -12.35 -16.46 -9.65
N PHE A 211 -11.32 -16.35 -10.48
CA PHE A 211 -11.29 -16.80 -11.86
C PHE A 211 -10.18 -17.85 -12.06
N ARG A 212 -10.28 -18.61 -13.14
CA ARG A 212 -9.17 -19.30 -13.81
C ARG A 212 -9.07 -18.80 -15.25
N ILE A 213 -7.93 -18.95 -15.90
CA ILE A 213 -7.81 -18.82 -17.37
C ILE A 213 -7.85 -20.24 -17.93
N GLY A 214 -8.80 -20.51 -18.82
CA GLY A 214 -8.86 -21.74 -19.59
C GLY A 214 -8.25 -21.54 -20.98
N ALA A 215 -7.64 -22.58 -21.55
CA ALA A 215 -7.19 -22.60 -22.94
C ALA A 215 -7.78 -23.81 -23.68
N ARG A 216 -8.41 -23.59 -24.83
CA ARG A 216 -9.01 -24.64 -25.67
C ARG A 216 -8.65 -24.49 -27.14
N VAL A 217 -8.68 -25.58 -27.90
CA VAL A 217 -8.51 -25.54 -29.36
C VAL A 217 -9.84 -25.22 -30.05
N VAL A 218 -9.82 -24.28 -31.00
CA VAL A 218 -11.03 -23.83 -31.74
C VAL A 218 -11.25 -24.57 -33.06
N SER A 219 -10.21 -25.23 -33.59
CA SER A 219 -10.25 -25.84 -34.93
C SER A 219 -10.58 -27.33 -34.88
N ASN A 220 -11.66 -27.73 -35.56
CA ASN A 220 -12.06 -29.13 -35.80
C ASN A 220 -11.16 -29.88 -36.81
N GLY A 221 -10.02 -29.30 -37.21
CA GLY A 221 -9.10 -29.88 -38.20
C GLY A 221 -7.98 -30.75 -37.61
N SER A 222 -7.98 -31.05 -36.30
CA SER A 222 -7.01 -31.98 -35.71
C SER A 222 -7.44 -33.43 -35.86
N PRO A 223 -6.50 -34.37 -36.11
CA PRO A 223 -6.81 -35.80 -36.27
C PRO A 223 -7.23 -36.50 -34.96
N GLY A 224 -7.28 -35.79 -33.83
CA GLY A 224 -7.70 -36.30 -32.53
C GLY A 224 -8.12 -35.19 -31.57
N ARG A 225 -8.70 -35.57 -30.41
CA ARG A 225 -9.02 -34.64 -29.32
C ARG A 225 -7.74 -34.13 -28.67
N ILE A 226 -7.67 -32.82 -28.45
CA ILE A 226 -6.66 -32.18 -27.60
C ILE A 226 -7.39 -31.70 -26.35
N ALA A 227 -6.96 -32.13 -25.16
CA ALA A 227 -7.61 -31.73 -23.91
C ALA A 227 -7.28 -30.27 -23.55
N GLU A 228 -8.24 -29.61 -22.91
CA GLU A 228 -8.19 -28.21 -22.54
C GLU A 228 -7.32 -27.96 -21.28
N ALA A 229 -6.63 -26.82 -21.24
CA ALA A 229 -5.87 -26.38 -20.06
C ALA A 229 -6.71 -25.48 -19.16
N MET A 230 -6.37 -25.42 -17.86
CA MET A 230 -6.78 -24.33 -16.98
C MET A 230 -5.66 -23.95 -16.01
N THR A 231 -5.60 -22.68 -15.62
CA THR A 231 -4.74 -22.22 -14.52
C THR A 231 -5.32 -22.59 -13.16
N GLU A 232 -4.52 -22.42 -12.11
CA GLU A 232 -5.02 -22.32 -10.75
C GLU A 232 -6.00 -21.16 -10.54
N ALA A 233 -6.83 -21.28 -9.49
CA ALA A 233 -7.92 -20.34 -9.22
C ALA A 233 -7.45 -19.14 -8.36
N PHE A 234 -7.46 -17.95 -8.96
CA PHE A 234 -6.96 -16.71 -8.36
C PHE A 234 -8.01 -15.60 -8.24
N ASN A 235 -7.72 -14.61 -7.38
CA ASN A 235 -8.55 -13.41 -7.26
C ASN A 235 -8.04 -12.31 -8.19
N VAL A 236 -8.93 -11.75 -9.03
CA VAL A 236 -8.65 -10.52 -9.79
C VAL A 236 -9.18 -9.35 -8.98
N ARG A 237 -8.29 -8.43 -8.63
CA ARG A 237 -8.58 -7.27 -7.80
C ARG A 237 -8.89 -6.05 -8.67
N ASP A 238 -9.72 -5.15 -8.17
CA ASP A 238 -9.96 -3.87 -8.84
C ASP A 238 -8.69 -3.01 -8.80
N HIS A 239 -8.26 -2.48 -9.96
CA HIS A 239 -7.04 -1.68 -10.09
C HIS A 239 -7.03 -0.40 -9.25
N ARG A 240 -8.20 0.09 -8.80
CA ARG A 240 -8.27 1.15 -7.77
C ARG A 240 -7.54 0.74 -6.48
N GLY A 241 -7.55 -0.55 -6.14
CA GLY A 241 -6.85 -1.09 -4.97
C GLY A 241 -5.33 -1.08 -5.10
N GLU A 242 -4.80 -1.12 -6.32
CA GLU A 242 -3.39 -0.97 -6.63
C GLU A 242 -2.98 0.51 -6.54
N LEU A 243 -3.68 1.38 -7.29
CA LEU A 243 -3.44 2.82 -7.28
C LEU A 243 -3.54 3.43 -5.87
N TYR A 244 -4.44 2.94 -5.02
CA TYR A 244 -4.64 3.44 -3.66
C TYR A 244 -3.92 2.63 -2.56
N ARG A 245 -2.97 1.76 -2.93
CA ARG A 245 -2.16 0.98 -2.00
C ARG A 245 -1.39 1.90 -1.02
N LYS A 246 -1.31 1.47 0.24
CA LYS A 246 -0.49 2.09 1.29
C LYS A 246 0.94 1.55 1.18
N HIS A 247 1.93 2.43 1.27
CA HIS A 247 3.34 2.06 1.19
C HIS A 247 3.85 1.65 2.58
N TYR A 248 4.67 0.60 2.63
CA TYR A 248 5.24 0.05 3.87
C TYR A 248 6.72 -0.31 3.64
N PRO A 249 7.67 0.46 4.19
CA PRO A 249 7.46 1.76 4.85
C PRO A 249 6.92 2.81 3.86
N PRO A 250 6.27 3.89 4.34
CA PRO A 250 5.99 5.06 3.52
C PRO A 250 7.27 5.86 3.28
N GLU A 251 7.34 6.59 2.17
CA GLU A 251 8.49 7.43 1.79
C GLU A 251 8.23 8.91 2.08
N LEU A 252 9.29 9.72 2.27
CA LEU A 252 9.15 11.16 2.55
C LEU A 252 8.38 11.92 1.46
N GLY A 253 8.60 11.54 0.20
CA GLY A 253 7.95 12.12 -0.98
C GLY A 253 6.54 11.61 -1.26
N ASP A 254 6.05 10.60 -0.52
CA ASP A 254 4.68 10.11 -0.70
C ASP A 254 3.66 11.19 -0.37
N ASP A 255 2.55 11.22 -1.12
CA ASP A 255 1.36 11.94 -0.70
C ASP A 255 0.87 11.43 0.67
N VAL A 256 0.37 12.32 1.53
CA VAL A 256 -0.11 12.00 2.88
C VAL A 256 -1.27 11.00 2.89
N TRP A 257 -2.01 10.86 1.78
CA TRP A 257 -3.01 9.81 1.61
C TRP A 257 -2.43 8.41 1.42
N ARG A 258 -1.10 8.23 1.28
CA ARG A 258 -0.43 6.92 1.38
C ARG A 258 -0.34 6.39 2.81
N LEU A 259 -0.55 7.24 3.82
CA LEU A 259 -0.61 6.81 5.22
C LEU A 259 -1.89 6.01 5.52
N GLU A 260 -1.83 5.11 6.50
CA GLU A 260 -3.01 4.44 7.01
C GLU A 260 -4.10 5.43 7.46
N LYS A 261 -5.38 5.01 7.36
CA LYS A 261 -6.60 5.75 7.74
C LYS A 261 -6.87 7.08 7.01
N ILE A 262 -5.93 7.63 6.25
CA ILE A 262 -6.15 8.78 5.37
C ILE A 262 -6.51 8.29 3.95
N GLY A 263 -7.74 8.52 3.48
CA GLY A 263 -8.15 8.15 2.12
C GLY A 263 -7.80 9.22 1.08
N LYS A 264 -7.41 8.84 -0.14
CA LYS A 264 -7.28 9.79 -1.27
C LYS A 264 -8.62 10.48 -1.52
N GLU A 265 -8.59 11.79 -1.72
CA GLU A 265 -9.77 12.66 -1.78
C GLU A 265 -10.74 12.58 -0.58
N GLY A 266 -10.35 11.93 0.51
CA GLY A 266 -11.14 11.83 1.75
C GLY A 266 -11.07 13.08 2.61
N ALA A 267 -11.91 13.13 3.66
CA ALA A 267 -12.02 14.29 4.55
C ALA A 267 -10.66 14.73 5.14
N PHE A 268 -9.89 13.81 5.72
CA PHE A 268 -8.57 14.12 6.28
C PHE A 268 -7.58 14.60 5.23
N HIS A 269 -7.55 13.98 4.04
CA HIS A 269 -6.67 14.40 2.95
C HIS A 269 -6.96 15.84 2.53
N ARG A 270 -8.24 16.21 2.37
CA ARG A 270 -8.63 17.58 2.02
C ARG A 270 -8.26 18.59 3.10
N LYS A 271 -8.52 18.29 4.38
CA LYS A 271 -8.16 19.18 5.50
C LYS A 271 -6.64 19.40 5.60
N LEU A 272 -5.84 18.34 5.44
CA LEU A 272 -4.38 18.43 5.44
C LEU A 272 -3.86 19.23 4.22
N ALA A 273 -4.39 18.97 3.02
CA ALA A 273 -4.02 19.70 1.81
C ALA A 273 -4.35 21.20 1.89
N GLN A 274 -5.48 21.59 2.50
CA GLN A 274 -5.83 22.99 2.78
C GLN A 274 -4.78 23.68 3.67
N HIS A 275 -4.20 22.97 4.62
CA HIS A 275 -3.14 23.45 5.52
C HIS A 275 -1.72 23.22 4.99
N ARG A 276 -1.57 22.95 3.68
CA ARG A 276 -0.27 22.67 3.03
C ARG A 276 0.49 21.51 3.68
N VAL A 277 -0.22 20.48 4.10
CA VAL A 277 0.33 19.17 4.49
C VAL A 277 -0.08 18.17 3.41
N LYS A 278 0.72 18.10 2.35
CA LYS A 278 0.47 17.24 1.19
C LYS A 278 1.30 15.98 1.21
N THR A 279 2.54 16.03 1.70
CA THR A 279 3.43 14.86 1.75
C THR A 279 3.55 14.23 3.14
N VAL A 280 4.05 12.99 3.20
CA VAL A 280 4.44 12.31 4.44
C VAL A 280 5.53 13.09 5.17
N GLN A 281 6.49 13.69 4.46
CA GLN A 281 7.48 14.58 5.07
C GLN A 281 6.83 15.79 5.75
N GLU A 282 5.91 16.51 5.10
CA GLU A 282 5.22 17.65 5.71
C GLU A 282 4.39 17.22 6.94
N PHE A 283 3.75 16.04 6.86
CA PHE A 283 3.00 15.46 7.97
C PHE A 283 3.90 15.14 9.17
N LEU A 284 5.05 14.50 8.93
CA LEU A 284 6.02 14.17 9.99
C LEU A 284 6.63 15.43 10.60
N ARG A 285 7.03 16.42 9.79
CA ARG A 285 7.53 17.71 10.30
C ARG A 285 6.52 18.40 11.22
N MET A 286 5.24 18.46 10.82
CA MET A 286 4.19 19.05 11.66
C MET A 286 3.90 18.18 12.90
N LEU A 287 3.97 16.85 12.78
CA LEU A 287 3.82 15.93 13.93
C LEU A 287 4.93 16.12 14.97
N THR A 288 6.17 16.40 14.54
CA THR A 288 7.31 16.64 15.43
C THR A 288 7.23 18.01 16.11
N VAL A 289 6.89 19.07 15.36
CA VAL A 289 7.00 20.46 15.84
C VAL A 289 5.68 21.01 16.40
N LYS A 290 4.53 20.63 15.84
CA LYS A 290 3.19 21.14 16.20
C LYS A 290 2.13 20.01 16.24
N PRO A 291 2.32 18.94 17.05
CA PRO A 291 1.42 17.78 17.08
C PRO A 291 -0.04 18.17 17.38
N ASP A 292 -0.28 19.11 18.30
CA ASP A 292 -1.62 19.56 18.67
C ASP A 292 -2.32 20.32 17.54
N MET A 293 -1.57 21.09 16.74
CA MET A 293 -2.10 21.77 15.56
C MET A 293 -2.48 20.76 14.47
N LEU A 294 -1.63 19.76 14.23
CA LEU A 294 -1.94 18.66 13.30
C LEU A 294 -3.18 17.86 13.77
N ARG A 295 -3.31 17.63 15.08
CA ARG A 295 -4.48 17.01 15.71
C ARG A 295 -5.74 17.84 15.46
N ALA A 296 -5.67 19.16 15.68
CA ALA A 296 -6.78 20.10 15.48
C ALA A 296 -7.22 20.20 14.00
N ILE A 297 -6.26 20.24 13.05
CA ILE A 297 -6.53 20.25 11.61
C ILE A 297 -7.36 19.01 11.20
N LEU A 298 -7.05 17.84 11.76
CA LEU A 298 -7.81 16.63 11.49
C LEU A 298 -9.19 16.64 12.17
N GLY A 299 -9.24 17.14 13.41
CA GLY A 299 -10.45 17.32 14.23
C GLY A 299 -11.11 16.01 14.68
N ASP A 300 -12.27 16.12 15.31
CA ASP A 300 -12.95 15.05 16.08
C ASP A 300 -13.17 13.72 15.33
N GLY A 301 -13.29 13.77 14.00
CA GLY A 301 -13.42 12.55 13.19
C GLY A 301 -12.18 11.64 13.28
N MET A 302 -11.02 12.19 13.58
CA MET A 302 -9.79 11.43 13.83
C MET A 302 -9.76 11.00 15.31
N THR A 303 -10.35 9.86 15.63
CA THR A 303 -10.29 9.29 16.98
C THR A 303 -8.86 8.92 17.38
N ASP A 304 -8.57 8.76 18.68
CA ASP A 304 -7.20 8.49 19.15
C ASP A 304 -6.62 7.20 18.57
N ARG A 305 -7.46 6.17 18.37
CA ARG A 305 -7.06 4.93 17.69
C ARG A 305 -6.71 5.15 16.22
N LEU A 306 -7.38 6.06 15.51
CA LEU A 306 -7.04 6.39 14.13
C LEU A 306 -5.75 7.23 14.08
N TRP A 307 -5.60 8.17 15.01
CA TRP A 307 -4.39 8.98 15.17
C TRP A 307 -3.15 8.12 15.48
N GLU A 308 -3.23 7.21 16.45
CA GLU A 308 -2.16 6.28 16.81
C GLU A 308 -1.74 5.44 15.60
N VAL A 309 -2.68 4.82 14.89
CA VAL A 309 -2.36 4.02 13.69
C VAL A 309 -1.74 4.88 12.58
N THR A 310 -2.26 6.09 12.33
CA THR A 310 -1.74 6.99 11.29
C THR A 310 -0.32 7.45 11.60
N THR A 311 -0.07 7.88 12.84
CA THR A 311 1.23 8.40 13.29
C THR A 311 2.27 7.29 13.47
N SER A 312 1.87 6.12 13.99
CA SER A 312 2.72 4.91 14.03
C SER A 312 3.11 4.45 12.63
N HIS A 313 2.20 4.51 11.67
CA HIS A 313 2.51 4.22 10.27
C HIS A 313 3.48 5.24 9.66
N ALA A 314 3.24 6.54 9.86
CA ALA A 314 4.12 7.59 9.38
C ALA A 314 5.54 7.48 9.95
N LYS A 315 5.68 7.15 11.24
CA LYS A 315 6.97 6.96 11.93
C LYS A 315 7.77 5.72 11.49
N LYS A 316 7.24 4.91 10.56
CA LYS A 316 8.03 3.88 9.86
C LYS A 316 8.78 4.42 8.64
N CYS A 317 8.52 5.67 8.25
CA CYS A 317 9.28 6.37 7.22
C CYS A 317 10.71 6.59 7.68
N ASP A 318 11.67 6.36 6.79
CA ASP A 318 13.05 6.77 7.01
C ASP A 318 13.17 8.31 6.84
N ALA A 319 13.81 8.97 7.80
CA ALA A 319 14.11 10.39 7.74
C ALA A 319 15.25 10.71 6.75
N GLY A 320 16.04 9.70 6.37
CA GLY A 320 17.25 9.84 5.56
C GLY A 320 18.37 10.60 6.30
N GLU A 321 19.49 10.75 5.59
CA GLU A 321 20.75 11.23 6.18
C GLU A 321 20.89 12.77 6.23
N LYS A 322 19.98 13.50 5.58
CA LYS A 322 20.05 14.97 5.47
C LYS A 322 19.80 15.66 6.81
N VAL A 323 20.72 16.54 7.19
CA VAL A 323 20.64 17.39 8.38
C VAL A 323 20.66 18.86 7.96
N TYR A 324 19.88 19.68 8.66
CA TYR A 324 19.70 21.10 8.39
C TYR A 324 20.01 21.92 9.64
N ALA A 325 20.80 22.97 9.47
CA ALA A 325 21.13 23.93 10.53
C ALA A 325 20.17 25.12 10.53
N TYR A 326 19.82 25.59 11.74
CA TYR A 326 19.15 26.87 11.96
C TYR A 326 19.78 27.59 13.15
N SER A 327 20.31 28.80 12.91
CA SER A 327 20.97 29.62 13.93
C SER A 327 20.05 30.73 14.42
N GLY A 328 19.88 30.81 15.74
CA GLY A 328 19.24 31.92 16.45
C GLY A 328 20.25 32.75 17.25
N ALA A 329 19.75 33.59 18.16
CA ALA A 329 20.61 34.41 19.02
C ALA A 329 21.37 33.54 20.02
N GLY A 330 22.66 33.28 19.75
CA GLY A 330 23.58 32.56 20.65
C GLY A 330 23.46 31.03 20.64
N ALA A 331 22.61 30.44 19.79
CA ALA A 331 22.49 28.99 19.66
C ALA A 331 22.16 28.55 18.22
N THR A 332 22.64 27.37 17.82
CA THR A 332 22.33 26.72 16.55
C THR A 332 21.72 25.35 16.83
N ILE A 333 20.60 25.05 16.18
CA ILE A 333 19.97 23.72 16.22
C ILE A 333 20.22 22.99 14.89
N TYR A 334 20.32 21.67 14.96
CA TYR A 334 20.48 20.81 13.80
C TYR A 334 19.37 19.77 13.81
N VAL A 335 18.62 19.70 12.72
CA VAL A 335 17.43 18.84 12.61
C VAL A 335 17.48 17.97 11.35
N ASN A 336 16.89 16.77 11.39
CA ASN A 336 16.78 15.90 10.22
C ASN A 336 15.67 16.36 9.25
N SER A 337 15.48 15.63 8.15
CA SER A 337 14.43 15.89 7.15
C SER A 337 13.01 16.01 7.71
N ILE A 338 12.72 15.43 8.89
CA ILE A 338 11.42 15.42 9.56
C ILE A 338 11.39 16.27 10.85
N PHE A 339 12.36 17.16 11.01
CA PHE A 339 12.48 18.11 12.11
C PHE A 339 12.76 17.50 13.50
N GLU A 340 13.19 16.25 13.58
CA GLU A 340 13.73 15.71 14.83
C GLU A 340 15.10 16.32 15.11
N LEU A 341 15.34 16.66 16.37
CA LEU A 341 16.55 17.32 16.83
C LEU A 341 17.71 16.33 16.89
N VAL A 342 18.77 16.61 16.11
CA VAL A 342 19.99 15.80 16.01
C VAL A 342 21.04 16.29 17.01
N ARG A 343 21.36 17.60 16.98
CA ARG A 343 22.28 18.23 17.94
C ARG A 343 21.94 19.70 18.18
N VAL A 344 22.51 20.28 19.23
CA VAL A 344 22.37 21.70 19.62
C VAL A 344 23.74 22.25 20.00
N GLU A 345 24.06 23.43 19.51
CA GLU A 345 25.27 24.17 19.86
C GLU A 345 24.89 25.50 20.53
N PHE A 346 25.51 25.83 21.67
CA PHE A 346 25.39 27.13 22.34
C PHE A 346 26.76 27.81 22.34
N GLY A 347 26.84 29.05 21.84
CA GLY A 347 28.11 29.78 21.76
C GLY A 347 29.23 29.06 20.96
N GLY A 348 28.87 28.15 20.04
CA GLY A 348 29.81 27.32 19.27
C GLY A 348 30.23 26.00 19.94
N ALA A 349 29.68 25.65 21.11
CA ALA A 349 29.93 24.38 21.79
C ALA A 349 28.70 23.46 21.76
N GLU A 350 28.86 22.22 21.32
CA GLU A 350 27.79 21.22 21.32
C GLU A 350 27.36 20.86 22.75
N CYS A 351 26.05 20.81 22.98
CA CYS A 351 25.44 20.56 24.27
C CYS A 351 24.61 19.27 24.23
N ALA A 352 24.91 18.31 25.09
CA ALA A 352 24.13 17.06 25.15
C ALA A 352 22.69 17.34 25.64
N PRO A 353 21.64 16.71 25.08
CA PRO A 353 20.24 16.99 25.44
C PRO A 353 19.94 16.86 26.95
N GLN A 354 20.65 15.98 27.65
CA GLN A 354 20.53 15.76 29.09
C GLN A 354 21.04 16.95 29.91
N GLN A 355 22.06 17.67 29.42
CA GLN A 355 22.72 18.80 30.08
C GLN A 355 21.92 20.11 29.95
N LEU A 356 20.99 20.20 28.99
CA LEU A 356 20.19 21.40 28.77
C LEU A 356 19.30 21.70 29.99
N THR A 357 19.45 22.91 30.55
CA THR A 357 18.58 23.45 31.61
C THR A 357 17.15 23.67 31.09
N ARG A 358 16.16 23.81 31.99
CA ARG A 358 14.76 24.05 31.59
C ARG A 358 14.59 25.29 30.68
N PRO A 359 15.22 26.46 30.95
CA PRO A 359 15.16 27.60 30.04
C PRO A 359 15.78 27.31 28.66
N GLN A 360 16.93 26.62 28.61
CA GLN A 360 17.55 26.23 27.34
C GLN A 360 16.67 25.27 26.52
N ARG A 361 15.98 24.32 27.17
CA ARG A 361 15.03 23.43 26.47
C ARG A 361 13.85 24.19 25.88
N MET A 362 13.29 25.16 26.62
CA MET A 362 12.24 26.04 26.09
C MET A 362 12.73 26.87 24.89
N TYR A 363 13.95 27.39 24.97
CA TYR A 363 14.56 28.15 23.87
C TYR A 363 14.84 27.29 22.64
N VAL A 364 15.35 26.06 22.81
CA VAL A 364 15.52 25.10 21.70
C VAL A 364 14.18 24.74 21.07
N GLN A 365 13.11 24.55 21.85
CA GLN A 365 11.76 24.32 21.30
C GLN A 365 11.25 25.53 20.51
N GLN A 366 11.51 26.76 20.98
CA GLN A 366 11.22 27.97 20.23
C GLN A 366 12.00 28.03 18.91
N LEU A 367 13.31 27.73 18.92
CA LEU A 367 14.12 27.68 17.71
C LEU A 367 13.62 26.62 16.72
N CYS A 368 13.16 25.45 17.18
CA CYS A 368 12.55 24.44 16.30
C CYS A 368 11.25 24.96 15.65
N LEU A 369 10.44 25.74 16.38
CA LEU A 369 9.23 26.38 15.86
C LEU A 369 9.56 27.45 14.82
N GLU A 370 10.54 28.32 15.10
CA GLU A 370 11.02 29.35 14.18
C GLU A 370 11.63 28.74 12.91
N ALA A 371 12.49 27.72 13.06
CA ALA A 371 13.06 26.96 11.96
C ALA A 371 11.99 26.28 11.08
N TYR A 372 10.86 25.87 11.66
CA TYR A 372 9.77 25.22 10.92
C TYR A 372 8.98 26.22 10.07
N GLU A 373 8.70 27.42 10.59
CA GLU A 373 8.10 28.48 9.79
C GLU A 373 9.07 28.97 8.71
N ASN A 374 10.34 29.16 9.08
CA ASN A 374 11.43 29.58 8.19
C ASN A 374 12.09 28.41 7.44
N ARG A 375 11.42 27.25 7.28
CA ARG A 375 12.00 26.02 6.70
C ARG A 375 12.52 26.15 5.26
N HIS A 376 12.23 27.25 4.59
CA HIS A 376 12.69 27.60 3.25
C HIS A 376 14.08 28.28 3.24
N SER A 377 14.59 28.73 4.39
CA SER A 377 15.92 29.33 4.58
C SER A 377 16.89 28.42 5.35
N LEU A 378 16.53 27.16 5.57
CA LEU A 378 17.39 26.16 6.21
C LEU A 378 18.64 25.89 5.37
N GLN A 379 19.79 25.82 6.04
CA GLN A 379 21.06 25.45 5.41
C GLN A 379 21.27 23.95 5.60
N GLU A 380 21.49 23.21 4.51
CA GLU A 380 21.93 21.82 4.61
C GLU A 380 23.34 21.80 5.20
N ALA A 381 23.53 21.01 6.26
CA ALA A 381 24.78 20.90 6.99
C ALA A 381 25.40 19.53 6.75
N ASP A 382 26.72 19.49 6.52
CA ASP A 382 27.43 18.24 6.31
C ASP A 382 27.23 17.30 7.52
N PHE A 383 26.74 16.09 7.23
CA PHE A 383 26.61 15.04 8.22
C PHE A 383 28.00 14.49 8.54
N VAL A 384 28.69 15.10 9.51
CA VAL A 384 29.87 14.52 10.14
C VAL A 384 29.39 13.48 11.15
N PRO A 385 29.62 12.17 10.95
CA PRO A 385 29.22 11.17 11.92
C PRO A 385 30.01 11.37 13.20
N LEU A 386 29.32 11.36 14.34
CA LEU A 386 29.96 11.24 15.66
C LEU A 386 30.58 9.84 15.80
N ILE A 387 31.77 9.64 15.22
CA ILE A 387 32.67 8.62 15.72
C ILE A 387 33.02 9.06 17.14
N HIS A 388 32.51 8.31 18.12
CA HIS A 388 32.95 8.44 19.50
C HIS A 388 34.48 8.32 19.53
N ALA A 389 35.17 9.45 19.76
CA ALA A 389 36.53 9.48 20.27
C ALA A 389 36.52 9.00 21.73
N ALA A 390 36.11 7.74 21.92
CA ALA A 390 36.27 7.05 23.18
C ALA A 390 37.76 6.81 23.39
N TYR A 391 38.31 7.50 24.39
CA TYR A 391 39.65 7.29 24.92
C TYR A 391 39.86 5.81 25.28
N SER A 392 40.37 5.04 24.33
CA SER A 392 40.87 3.69 24.56
C SER A 392 42.30 3.80 25.06
N SER A 393 42.46 4.19 26.33
CA SER A 393 43.75 4.10 27.01
C SER A 393 44.17 2.64 27.11
N SER A 394 45.31 2.32 26.48
CA SER A 394 46.19 1.18 26.78
C SER A 394 45.56 -0.22 26.77
N ASN A 395 45.69 -0.94 25.65
CA ASN A 395 46.77 -1.95 25.50
C ASN A 395 46.59 -2.84 24.26
N SER A 396 47.43 -2.65 23.23
CA SER A 396 48.17 -3.74 22.53
C SER A 396 48.88 -3.19 21.29
N LEU A 397 50.14 -3.60 21.10
CA LEU A 397 50.96 -3.31 19.93
C LEU A 397 50.50 -4.16 18.73
N PRO A 398 50.38 -3.60 17.52
CA PRO A 398 50.54 -4.37 16.29
C PRO A 398 52.02 -4.42 15.90
N LEU A 399 52.53 -5.62 15.62
CA LEU A 399 53.82 -5.80 14.94
C LEU A 399 53.77 -5.10 13.57
N LEU A 400 54.76 -4.25 13.29
CA LEU A 400 55.08 -3.83 11.93
C LEU A 400 56.39 -4.49 11.51
N GLN A 401 56.30 -5.38 10.52
CA GLN A 401 57.41 -6.17 10.01
C GLN A 401 57.83 -5.63 8.63
N ASN A 402 59.14 -5.44 8.44
CA ASN A 402 59.86 -5.28 7.17
C ASN A 402 59.76 -3.95 6.39
N ALA A 403 60.73 -3.05 6.64
CA ALA A 403 61.49 -2.33 5.60
C ALA A 403 62.89 -1.90 6.17
N PRO A 404 63.97 -1.81 5.36
CA PRO A 404 65.36 -1.77 5.86
C PRO A 404 65.93 -0.37 6.19
N PRO A 405 67.04 -0.29 6.96
CA PRO A 405 67.60 0.97 7.51
C PRO A 405 68.69 1.61 6.64
N PRO A 406 69.03 2.90 6.90
CA PRO A 406 70.40 3.22 7.33
C PRO A 406 70.48 4.43 8.32
N PRO A 407 71.66 4.86 8.79
CA PRO A 407 72.66 4.09 9.50
C PRO A 407 72.95 4.69 10.92
N VAL A 408 73.77 3.98 11.70
CA VAL A 408 74.09 4.28 13.10
C VAL A 408 74.94 5.55 13.28
N ALA A 409 74.62 6.34 14.30
CA ALA A 409 75.57 7.21 15.00
C ALA A 409 75.40 7.07 16.52
N LEU A 410 76.53 6.89 17.20
CA LEU A 410 76.69 6.38 18.58
C LEU A 410 76.12 7.29 19.69
N THR A 411 75.72 6.64 20.79
CA THR A 411 75.56 7.19 22.16
C THR A 411 76.96 7.41 22.81
N PRO A 412 77.14 7.76 24.12
CA PRO A 412 76.23 8.12 25.22
C PRO A 412 76.68 9.48 25.88
N ALA A 413 76.48 9.89 27.15
CA ALA A 413 75.86 9.32 28.36
C ALA A 413 75.47 10.42 29.40
N THR A 414 74.31 10.25 30.07
CA THR A 414 74.04 10.66 31.48
C THR A 414 74.12 12.16 31.90
N PRO A 415 73.56 12.55 33.09
CA PRO A 415 73.03 13.90 33.33
C PRO A 415 73.78 14.68 34.44
N LEU A 416 73.24 15.85 34.85
CA LEU A 416 73.14 16.39 36.23
C LEU A 416 73.27 17.94 36.28
N TRP A 417 72.28 18.62 36.90
CA TRP A 417 72.28 19.96 37.59
C TRP A 417 73.00 21.20 36.94
N PHE A 418 72.83 22.47 37.34
CA PHE A 418 72.28 23.17 38.52
C PHE A 418 71.93 24.63 38.13
N LEU A 419 71.19 25.35 39.01
CA LEU A 419 71.15 26.83 39.20
C LEU A 419 70.74 27.74 37.99
N GLY A 420 70.08 28.88 38.20
CA GLY A 420 69.64 29.48 39.46
C GLY A 420 68.80 30.75 39.24
N ASN A 421 68.05 31.13 40.28
CA ASN A 421 67.48 32.47 40.48
C ASN A 421 68.64 33.50 40.66
N PRO A 422 68.43 34.82 40.46
CA PRO A 422 67.73 35.60 41.50
C PRO A 422 66.99 36.89 41.07
N ASP A 423 66.40 37.53 42.09
CA ASP A 423 66.05 38.97 42.24
C ASP A 423 65.03 39.63 41.30
N MET A 424 63.85 39.98 41.85
CA MET A 424 63.66 41.28 42.53
C MET A 424 62.27 41.39 43.17
N ASP A 425 62.23 41.73 44.47
CA ASP A 425 61.02 42.17 45.18
C ASP A 425 60.66 43.63 44.83
N PHE A 426 59.38 44.00 44.96
CA PHE A 426 58.99 45.23 45.67
C PHE A 426 57.56 45.14 46.22
N GLN A 427 57.40 45.45 47.51
CA GLN A 427 56.14 45.50 48.27
C GLN A 427 55.54 46.92 48.34
N VAL A 428 54.48 47.04 49.15
CA VAL A 428 53.91 48.20 49.88
C VAL A 428 52.57 48.65 49.27
N ASP A 429 51.42 48.22 49.82
CA ASP A 429 50.68 48.73 51.01
C ASP A 429 50.06 50.13 50.74
N ASP A 430 48.91 50.58 51.26
CA ASP A 430 47.80 50.02 52.06
C ASP A 430 46.54 50.87 51.72
N GLU A 431 45.37 50.53 52.28
CA GLU A 431 44.45 51.44 53.00
C GLU A 431 42.97 50.98 53.01
N LEU A 432 42.40 51.02 54.22
CA LEU A 432 41.02 50.71 54.56
C LEU A 432 40.11 51.95 54.42
N SER A 433 38.81 51.72 54.24
CA SER A 433 37.78 52.65 54.75
C SER A 433 36.47 51.93 55.07
N GLN A 434 35.90 52.25 56.24
CA GLN A 434 34.68 51.68 56.81
C GLN A 434 33.46 52.60 56.60
N GLY A 435 32.25 52.04 56.77
CA GLY A 435 30.97 52.77 56.84
C GLY A 435 29.84 51.96 56.17
N MET A 436 29.02 51.14 56.83
CA MET A 436 28.17 51.31 58.03
C MET A 436 26.92 52.17 57.78
N PHE A 437 25.74 51.54 57.59
CA PHE A 437 24.50 51.80 58.36
C PHE A 437 23.34 50.83 58.02
N ASP A 438 22.45 50.63 59.00
CA ASP A 438 21.28 49.73 59.01
C ASP A 438 20.09 50.17 58.14
N MET A 439 19.19 49.24 57.76
CA MET A 439 17.91 49.04 58.50
C MET A 439 17.00 47.94 57.92
N THR A 440 16.32 47.25 58.84
CA THR A 440 15.18 46.35 58.63
C THR A 440 13.88 47.09 58.32
N GLY A 441 13.00 46.47 57.53
CA GLY A 441 11.58 46.82 57.38
C GLY A 441 10.78 45.61 56.93
#